data_AF-A0A382YVC8-F1
#
_entry.id   AF-A0A382YVC8-F1
#
_cell.length_a   1.000
_cell.length_b   1.000
_cell.length_c   1.000
_cell.angle_alpha   90.00
_cell.angle_beta   90.00
_cell.angle_gamma   90.00
#
_symmetry.space_group_name_H-M   'P 1'
#
loop_
_entity.id
_entity.type
_entity.pdbx_description
1 polymer ?
#
loop_
_entity_poly.entity_id
_entity_poly.type
_entity_poly.pdbx_seq_one_letter_code
_entity_poly.pdbx_strand_id
1 'polypeptide(L)' 'MELFQWGQNPWGQEMLIRVSWDLLYLAFWAGIAFILFHVVYAAVWLPKLLREKDATPSVT' A
#
# COMPACT_ATOMS: atom_id res chain seq x y z
N MET A 1 -4.28 -18.05 7.59
CA MET A 1 -4.86 -16.74 7.93
C MET A 1 -6.23 -16.66 7.28
N GLU A 2 -7.31 -16.83 8.04
CA GLU A 2 -8.66 -16.58 7.54
C GLU A 2 -8.92 -15.07 7.61
N LEU A 3 -8.73 -14.38 6.48
CA LEU A 3 -8.94 -12.93 6.40
C LEU A 3 -10.40 -12.54 6.66
N PHE A 4 -11.30 -13.44 6.26
CA PHE A 4 -12.74 -13.28 6.34
C PHE A 4 -13.33 -14.54 6.92
N GLN A 5 -14.07 -14.40 8.02
CA GLN A 5 -14.78 -15.51 8.63
C GLN A 5 -16.25 -15.45 8.23
N TRP A 6 -16.65 -16.48 7.49
CA TRP A 6 -18.01 -16.70 7.05
C TRP A 6 -18.70 -17.62 8.05
N GLY A 7 -19.97 -17.33 8.33
CA GLY A 7 -20.76 -18.24 9.15
C GLY A 7 -22.25 -18.04 8.95
N GLN A 8 -23.01 -18.99 9.49
CA GLN A 8 -24.45 -19.05 9.35
C GLN A 8 -25.12 -18.20 10.42
N ASN A 9 -26.02 -17.32 9.99
CA ASN A 9 -26.91 -16.62 10.90
C ASN A 9 -28.01 -17.59 11.42
N PRO A 10 -28.77 -17.21 12.46
CA PRO A 10 -29.84 -18.05 13.02
C PRO A 10 -30.97 -18.41 12.04
N TRP A 11 -31.02 -17.75 10.87
CA TRP A 11 -32.00 -17.96 9.80
C TRP A 11 -31.43 -18.77 8.62
N GLY A 12 -30.25 -19.36 8.77
CA GLY A 12 -29.68 -20.25 7.77
C GLY A 12 -28.97 -19.54 6.60
N GLN A 13 -28.75 -18.22 6.68
CA GLN A 13 -28.06 -17.48 5.62
C GLN A 13 -26.58 -17.33 5.95
N GLU A 14 -25.72 -17.57 4.95
CA GLU A 14 -24.28 -17.40 5.08
C GLU A 14 -23.92 -15.93 4.95
N MET A 15 -23.30 -15.37 5.98
CA MET A 15 -22.92 -13.97 6.05
C MET A 15 -21.48 -13.83 6.56
N LEU A 16 -20.84 -12.73 6.20
CA LEU A 16 -19.54 -12.37 6.74
C LEU A 16 -19.71 -11.95 8.20
N ILE A 17 -19.20 -12.75 9.12
CA ILE A 17 -19.37 -12.52 10.56
C ILE A 17 -18.22 -11.68 11.10
N ARG A 18 -17.00 -11.88 10.61
CA ARG A 18 -15.82 -11.19 11.14
C ARG A 18 -14.75 -10.95 10.10
N VAL A 19 -14.19 -9.76 10.12
CA VAL A 19 -12.95 -9.40 9.44
C VAL A 19 -11.79 -9.66 10.42
N SER A 20 -10.73 -10.33 9.96
CA SER A 20 -9.59 -10.64 10.82
C SER A 20 -8.87 -9.36 11.28
N TRP A 21 -8.44 -9.36 12.53
CA TRP A 21 -7.54 -8.32 13.07
C TRP A 21 -6.18 -8.30 12.38
N ASP A 22 -5.79 -9.39 11.71
CA ASP A 22 -4.56 -9.45 10.92
C ASP A 22 -4.56 -8.43 9.78
N LEU A 23 -5.73 -8.08 9.22
CA LEU A 23 -5.85 -7.06 8.19
C LEU A 23 -5.46 -5.67 8.71
N LEU A 24 -5.72 -5.37 9.98
CA LEU A 24 -5.31 -4.11 10.59
C LEU A 24 -3.78 -4.03 10.67
N TYR A 25 -3.13 -5.09 11.14
CA TYR A 25 -1.67 -5.16 11.21
C TYR A 25 -1.04 -5.14 9.81
N LEU A 26 -1.62 -5.87 8.86
CA LEU A 26 -1.17 -5.88 7.47
C LEU A 26 -1.28 -4.49 6.83
N ALA A 27 -2.39 -3.79 7.02
CA ALA A 27 -2.59 -2.44 6.51
C ALA A 27 -1.63 -1.44 7.14
N PHE A 28 -1.40 -1.54 8.46
CA PHE A 28 -0.46 -0.69 9.19
C PHE A 28 0.97 -0.86 8.64
N TRP A 29 1.45 -2.09 8.51
CA TRP A 29 2.78 -2.38 7.98
C TRP A 29 2.92 -2.04 6.50
N ALA A 30 1.88 -2.26 5.69
CA ALA A 30 1.86 -1.84 4.29
C ALA A 30 1.99 -0.31 4.18
N GLY A 31 1.33 0.45 5.06
CA GLY A 31 1.48 1.91 5.13
C GLY A 31 2.91 2.33 5.47
N ILE A 32 3.52 1.71 6.48
CA ILE A 32 4.93 1.98 6.83
C ILE A 32 5.86 1.65 5.65
N ALA A 33 5.71 0.48 5.03
CA ALA A 33 6.52 0.06 3.90
C ALA A 33 6.40 1.04 2.72
N PHE A 34 5.18 1.52 2.44
CA PHE A 34 4.94 2.52 1.41
C PHE A 34 5.65 3.84 1.71
N ILE A 35 5.55 4.35 2.94
CA ILE A 35 6.22 5.59 3.34
C ILE A 35 7.74 5.46 3.17
N LEU A 36 8.33 4.37 3.69
CA LEU A 36 9.77 4.14 3.58
C LEU A 36 10.21 4.05 2.13
N PHE A 37 9.50 3.27 1.32
CA PHE A 37 9.76 3.16 -0.12
C PHE A 37 9.66 4.51 -0.81
N HIS A 38 8.63 5.30 -0.51
CA HIS A 38 8.41 6.59 -1.14
C HIS A 38 9.49 7.61 -0.76
N VAL A 39 9.93 7.62 0.49
CA VAL A 39 11.04 8.47 0.95
C VAL A 39 12.34 8.10 0.23
N VAL A 40 12.66 6.81 0.11
CA VAL A 40 13.86 6.36 -0.64
C VAL A 40 13.76 6.74 -2.11
N TYR A 41 12.59 6.54 -2.73
CA TYR A 41 12.35 6.95 -4.11
C TYR A 41 12.56 8.46 -4.29
N ALA A 42 11.96 9.28 -3.43
CA ALA A 42 12.11 10.73 -3.49
C ALA A 42 13.55 11.18 -3.25
N ALA A 43 14.29 10.53 -2.35
CA ALA A 43 15.66 10.89 -2.06
C ALA A 43 16.66 10.49 -3.17
N VAL A 44 16.43 9.36 -3.85
CA VAL A 44 17.39 8.81 -4.81
C VAL A 44 17.02 9.13 -6.26
N TRP A 45 15.74 8.96 -6.63
CA TRP A 45 15.30 9.11 -8.03
C TRP A 45 14.94 10.55 -8.40
N LEU A 46 14.35 11.33 -7.50
CA LEU A 46 14.01 12.72 -7.80
C LEU A 46 15.24 13.57 -8.18
N PRO A 47 16.39 13.51 -7.46
CA PRO A 47 17.57 14.28 -7.83
C PRO A 47 18.18 13.84 -9.16
N LYS A 48 18.08 12.54 -9.48
CA LYS A 48 18.53 12.00 -10.75
C LYS A 48 17.71 12.55 -11.92
N LEU A 49 16.38 12.52 -11.78
CA LEU A 49 15.46 13.05 -12.80
C LEU A 49 15.64 14.56 -13.00
N LEU A 50 15.88 15.32 -11.94
CA LEU A 50 16.15 16.76 -12.03
C LEU A 50 17.46 17.04 -12.76
N ARG A 51 18.53 16.29 -12.46
CA ARG A 51 19.81 16.40 -13.18
C ARG A 51 19.68 16.06 -14.67
N GLU A 52 18.91 15.05 -15.03
CA GLU A 52 18.65 14.68 -16.42
C GLU A 52 17.86 15.76 -17.17
N LYS A 53 16.88 16.39 -16.48
CA LYS A 53 16.12 17.53 -17.03
C LYS A 53 17.03 18.72 -17.33
N ASP A 54 17.94 19.05 -16.42
CA ASP A 54 18.84 20.19 -16.57
C ASP A 54 19.97 19.91 -17.60
N ALA A 55 20.34 18.63 -17.79
CA ALA A 55 21.33 18.21 -18.77
C ALA A 55 20.79 18.14 -20.21
N THR A 56 19.47 18.16 -20.40
CA THR A 56 18.84 18.18 -21.72
C THR A 56 18.57 19.63 -22.11
N PRO A 57 19.33 20.23 -23.05
CA PRO A 57 19.06 21.60 -23.45
C PRO A 57 17.66 21.66 -24.08
N SER A 58 16.84 22.60 -23.62
CA SER A 58 15.53 22.87 -24.21
C SER A 58 15.74 23.28 -25.66
N VAL A 59 15.49 22.36 -26.58
CA VAL A 59 15.46 22.65 -28.02
C VAL A 59 14.22 23.51 -28.27
N THR A 60 14.43 24.82 -28.27
CA THR A 60 13.58 25.83 -28.92
C THR A 60 14.28 26.32 -30.16
#